data_AF-A0AAV6LG22-F1
#
_entry.id   AF-A0AAV6LG22-F1
#
_cell.length_a   1.000
_cell.length_b   1.000
_cell.length_c   1.000
_cell.angle_alpha   90.00
_cell.angle_beta   90.00
_cell.angle_gamma   90.00
#
_symmetry.space_group_name_H-M   'P 1'
#
loop_
_entity.id
_entity.type
_entity.pdbx_description
1 polymer ?
#
loop_
_entity_poly.entity_id
_entity_poly.type
_entity_poly.pdbx_seq_one_letter_code
_entity_poly.pdbx_strand_id
1 'polypeptide(L)' 'MSHDQARVDSLQHRLRVKSDRNSLDDSKATLLAKPRRPIGGGNYIITLGLGTPKKDLTLEFDTGSDVT' A
#
# COMPACT_ATOMS: atom_id res chain seq x y z
N MET A 1 -5.28 23.81 20.29
CA MET A 1 -6.70 23.73 19.90
C MET A 1 -6.96 24.29 18.50
N SER A 2 -6.79 25.60 18.23
CA SER A 2 -7.07 26.17 16.89
C SER A 2 -6.03 25.79 15.82
N HIS A 3 -4.74 25.71 16.18
CA HIS A 3 -3.68 25.38 15.23
C HIS A 3 -3.78 23.94 14.70
N ASP A 4 -4.16 23.00 15.58
CA ASP A 4 -4.36 21.61 15.20
C ASP A 4 -5.56 21.45 14.27
N GLN A 5 -6.63 22.21 14.52
CA GLN A 5 -7.81 22.20 13.65
C GLN A 5 -7.48 22.68 12.24
N ALA A 6 -6.75 23.80 12.12
CA ALA A 6 -6.31 24.31 10.82
C ALA A 6 -5.46 23.28 10.04
N ARG A 7 -4.62 22.51 10.75
CA ARG A 7 -3.85 21.42 10.13
C ARG A 7 -4.74 20.28 9.64
N VAL A 8 -5.69 19.83 10.45
CA VAL A 8 -6.66 18.79 10.07
C VAL A 8 -7.45 19.21 8.83
N ASP A 9 -7.96 20.44 8.83
CA ASP A 9 -8.76 20.97 7.72
C ASP A 9 -7.92 21.05 6.42
N SER A 10 -6.64 21.42 6.52
CA SER A 10 -5.73 21.45 5.38
C SER A 10 -5.45 20.06 4.79
N LEU A 11 -5.37 19.03 5.63
CA LEU A 11 -5.16 17.65 5.19
C LEU A 11 -6.41 17.10 4.52
N GLN A 12 -7.58 17.33 5.12
CA GLN A 12 -8.87 16.96 4.55
C GLN A 12 -9.10 17.62 3.18
N HIS A 13 -8.77 18.91 3.06
CA HIS A 13 -8.87 19.64 1.80
C HIS A 13 -7.93 19.05 0.73
N ARG A 14 -6.68 18.75 1.09
CA ARG A 14 -5.71 18.14 0.16
C ARG A 14 -6.11 16.74 -0.28
N LEU A 15 -6.71 15.94 0.60
CA LEU A 15 -7.19 14.60 0.27
C LEU A 15 -8.38 14.66 -0.69
N ARG A 16 -9.38 15.52 -0.43
CA ARG A 16 -10.53 15.70 -1.32
C ARG A 16 -10.13 16.15 -2.73
N VAL A 17 -9.20 17.12 -2.84
CA VAL A 17 -8.68 17.59 -4.14
C VAL A 17 -7.90 16.49 -4.87
N LYS A 18 -7.28 15.56 -4.14
CA LYS A 18 -6.64 14.38 -4.75
C LYS A 18 -7.66 13.33 -5.16
N SER A 19 -8.74 13.12 -4.42
CA SER A 19 -9.81 12.18 -4.78
C SER A 19 -10.43 12.50 -6.15
N ASP A 20 -10.65 13.78 -6.46
CA ASP A 20 -11.19 14.21 -7.75
C ASP A 20 -10.20 14.03 -8.93
N ARG A 21 -8.90 13.93 -8.66
CA ARG A 21 -7.84 13.72 -9.67
C ARG A 21 -7.27 12.31 -9.69
N ASN A 22 -7.65 11.50 -8.71
CA ASN A 22 -7.13 10.18 -8.45
C ASN A 22 -8.35 9.27 -8.31
N SER A 23 -9.14 9.19 -9.38
CA SER A 23 -9.70 7.91 -9.75
C SER A 23 -8.50 6.99 -9.95
N LEU A 24 -7.97 6.45 -8.86
CA LEU A 24 -7.27 5.18 -8.88
C LEU A 24 -8.35 4.24 -9.36
N ASP A 25 -8.47 4.14 -10.68
CA ASP A 25 -9.15 3.03 -11.32
C ASP A 25 -8.57 1.82 -10.61
N ASP A 26 -9.42 1.11 -9.87
CA ASP A 26 -9.05 0.19 -8.81
C ASP A 26 -8.29 -0.97 -9.46
N SER A 27 -7.00 -0.72 -9.72
CA SER A 27 -6.21 -1.47 -10.70
C SER A 27 -5.74 -2.70 -9.97
N LYS A 28 -6.61 -3.71 -9.97
CA LYS A 28 -6.33 -4.99 -9.35
C LYS A 28 -5.14 -5.62 -10.05
N ALA A 29 -4.03 -5.72 -9.32
CA ALA A 29 -2.87 -6.48 -9.75
C ALA A 29 -2.97 -7.90 -9.16
N THR A 30 -2.89 -8.91 -10.02
CA THR A 30 -2.77 -10.31 -9.56
C THR A 30 -1.31 -10.61 -9.27
N LEU A 31 -0.99 -10.90 -8.01
CA LEU A 31 0.36 -11.26 -7.58
C LEU A 31 0.45 -12.78 -7.33
N LEU A 32 1.44 -13.42 -7.93
CA LEU A 32 1.75 -14.82 -7.67
C LEU A 32 2.60 -14.93 -6.41
N ALA A 33 1.99 -15.31 -5.30
CA ALA A 33 2.66 -15.51 -4.02
C ALA A 33 2.98 -17.00 -3.79
N LYS A 34 4.19 -17.30 -3.31
CA LYS A 34 4.58 -18.65 -2.91
C LYS A 34 4.59 -18.75 -1.38
N PRO A 35 3.82 -19.66 -0.76
CA PRO A 35 3.87 -19.86 0.68
C PRO A 35 5.21 -20.49 1.08
N ARG A 36 5.86 -19.97 2.13
CA ARG A 36 7.16 -20.49 2.58
C ARG A 36 7.05 -21.65 3.57
N ARG A 37 5.94 -21.81 4.30
CA ARG A 37 5.53 -23.00 5.08
C ARG A 37 4.13 -22.79 5.70
N PRO A 38 3.22 -23.78 5.70
CA PRO A 38 1.87 -23.60 6.23
C PRO A 38 1.78 -24.04 7.70
N ILE A 39 2.38 -23.30 8.65
CA ILE A 39 2.08 -23.50 10.07
C ILE A 39 2.15 -22.15 10.80
N GLY A 40 0.97 -21.56 11.05
CA GLY A 40 0.77 -20.57 12.12
C GLY A 40 1.19 -19.11 11.91
N GLY A 41 1.83 -18.76 10.78
CA GLY A 41 2.22 -17.36 10.48
C GLY A 41 2.29 -17.10 8.97
N GLY A 42 1.57 -16.07 8.50
CA GLY A 42 1.31 -15.78 7.08
C GLY A 42 2.45 -15.04 6.39
N ASN A 43 3.57 -15.72 6.18
CA ASN A 43 4.71 -15.12 5.47
C ASN A 43 4.75 -15.62 4.02
N TYR A 44 4.43 -14.72 3.08
CA TYR A 44 4.44 -15.01 1.64
C TYR A 44 5.67 -14.40 0.97
N ILE A 45 6.35 -15.16 0.11
CA ILE A 45 7.42 -14.58 -0.73
C ILE A 45 6.83 -14.20 -2.08
N ILE A 46 6.99 -12.93 -2.46
CA ILE A 46 6.58 -12.36 -3.74
C ILE A 46 7.77 -11.73 -4.46
N THR A 47 7.70 -11.66 -5.79
CA THR A 47 8.64 -10.90 -6.61
C THR A 47 7.88 -9.78 -7.32
N LEU A 48 8.32 -8.53 -7.13
CA LEU A 48 7.72 -7.33 -7.70
C LEU A 48 8.73 -6.58 -8.57
N GLY A 49 8.27 -6.11 -9.74
CA GLY A 49 9.05 -5.17 -10.56
C GLY A 49 8.72 -3.73 -10.19
N LEU A 50 9.67 -2.98 -9.64
CA LEU A 50 9.49 -1.57 -9.27
C LEU A 50 10.38 -0.64 -10.11
N GLY A 51 9.88 0.58 -10.36
CA GLY A 51 10.61 1.67 -10.99
C GLY A 51 10.62 1.66 -12.53
N THR A 52 11.25 2.69 -13.10
CA THR A 52 11.50 2.83 -14.55
C THR A 52 12.96 3.30 -14.73
N PRO A 53 13.85 2.49 -15.33
CA PRO A 53 13.62 1.12 -15.81
C PRO A 53 13.35 0.14 -14.66
N LYS A 54 12.57 -0.90 -14.95
CA LYS A 54 12.10 -1.91 -13.98
C LYS A 54 13.27 -2.60 -13.26
N LYS A 55 13.12 -2.78 -11.94
CA LYS A 55 13.99 -3.61 -11.08
C LYS A 55 13.15 -4.64 -10.33
N ASP A 56 13.54 -5.90 -10.41
CA ASP A 56 12.83 -6.99 -9.73
C ASP A 56 13.34 -7.13 -8.29
N LEU A 57 12.42 -7.13 -7.33
CA LEU A 57 12.67 -7.23 -5.90
C LEU A 57 11.90 -8.42 -5.33
N THR A 58 12.55 -9.20 -4.47
CA THR A 58 11.91 -10.29 -3.73
C THR A 58 11.64 -9.85 -2.30
N LEU A 59 10.38 -9.91 -1.87
CA LEU A 59 9.92 -9.37 -0.59
C LEU A 59 9.12 -10.42 0.19
N GLU A 60 9.12 -10.28 1.51
CA GLU A 60 8.23 -11.02 2.42
C GLU A 60 6.99 -10.17 2.68
N PHE A 61 5.82 -10.73 2.39
CA PHE A 61 4.53 -10.11 2.63
C PHE A 61 4.01 -10.60 3.98
N ASP A 62 4.11 -9.73 4.99
CA ASP A 62 3.58 -9.95 6.33
C ASP A 62 2.09 -9.61 6.35
N THR A 63 1.24 -10.63 6.54
CA THR A 63 -0.21 -10.46 6.63
C THR A 63 -0.71 -10.39 8.08
N GLY A 64 0.20 -10.35 9.06
CA GLY A 64 -0.10 -10.38 10.48
C GLY A 64 0.00 -9.03 11.18
N SER A 65 0.50 -7.99 10.52
CA SER A 65 0.61 -6.65 11.09
C SER A 65 -0.61 -5.78 10.77
N ASP A 66 -1.19 -5.19 11.81
CA ASP A 66 -2.22 -4.16 11.74
C ASP A 66 -1.59 -2.83 11.30
N VAL A 67 -1.24 -2.71 10.01
CA VAL A 67 -0.78 -1.45 9.41
C VAL A 67 -1.59 -1.23 8.13
N THR A 68 -2.44 -0.20 8.17
CA THR A 68 -3.12 0.38 6.99
C THR A 68 -2.50 1.73 6.64
#